data_AF-A0AB35L666-F1
#
_entry.id   AF-A0AB35L666-F1
#
_cell.length_a   1.000
_cell.length_b   1.000
_cell.length_c   1.000
_cell.angle_alpha   90.00
_cell.angle_beta   90.00
_cell.angle_gamma   90.00
#
_symmetry.space_group_name_H-M   'P 1'
#
loop_
_entity.id
_entity.type
_entity.pdbx_description
1 polymer ?
#
loop_
_entity_poly.entity_id
_entity_poly.type
_entity_poly.pdbx_seq_one_letter_code
_entity_poly.pdbx_strand_id
1 'polypeptide(L)'
;MTRLLGEGSMLFVPPCANALRTVKTRLSTVLPHISSSHLTEALASSAGFRTNAALRASLWEPGKDPASFPALEFHDGKFLERLRQFDYEDTGEWPGFSRFAKQKWIGTMYRSERAMCARNLLTAAIISGLTQRLFGLGAKENFWPGADIDNRTGRSKTGTFFHVWMPEGVPTLAWVDDNGMGELTVKVACWPKDDRIRYSGGFESGEATAIGWLERANGTWIMNDHRGGIDLAVRRTVQGRIARAISPTIGFQDQGAFIF
;
A
#
# COMPACT_ATOMS: atom_id res chain seq x y z
N MET A 1 -3.43 -35.87 -9.22
CA MET A 1 -4.17 -34.93 -8.35
C MET A 1 -3.19 -34.19 -7.46
N THR A 2 -2.79 -32.98 -7.85
CA THR A 2 -2.10 -32.06 -6.93
C THR A 2 -2.54 -30.65 -7.28
N ARG A 3 -3.27 -30.07 -6.33
CA ARG A 3 -3.91 -28.74 -6.24
C ARG A 3 -3.65 -27.74 -7.37
N LEU A 4 -4.76 -27.25 -7.93
CA LEU A 4 -4.94 -25.89 -8.46
C LEU A 4 -4.00 -24.91 -7.73
N LEU A 5 -3.18 -24.20 -8.51
CA LEU A 5 -2.48 -22.99 -8.09
C LEU A 5 -3.54 -21.95 -7.71
N GLY A 6 -4.07 -22.08 -6.49
CA GLY A 6 -5.08 -21.20 -5.95
C GLY A 6 -4.46 -19.83 -5.75
N GLU A 7 -4.95 -18.85 -6.51
CA GLU A 7 -5.12 -17.43 -6.15
C GLU A 7 -4.27 -17.00 -4.94
N GLY A 8 -2.95 -17.04 -5.11
CA GLY A 8 -1.99 -16.71 -4.08
C GLY A 8 -2.11 -15.22 -3.79
N SER A 9 -2.11 -14.83 -2.51
CA SER A 9 -2.15 -13.41 -2.20
C SER A 9 -0.94 -12.70 -2.82
N MET A 10 -1.18 -11.50 -3.33
CA MET A 10 -0.21 -10.79 -4.15
C MET A 10 0.36 -9.65 -3.32
N LEU A 11 1.68 -9.66 -3.13
CA LEU A 11 2.35 -8.43 -2.73
C LEU A 11 2.23 -7.49 -3.92
N PHE A 12 1.55 -6.37 -3.71
CA PHE A 12 1.50 -5.31 -4.69
C PHE A 12 2.19 -4.07 -4.16
N VAL A 13 2.72 -3.27 -5.07
CA VAL A 13 3.50 -2.08 -4.73
C VAL A 13 3.16 -0.96 -5.70
N PRO A 14 2.96 0.29 -5.24
CA PRO A 14 2.89 1.43 -6.14
C PRO A 14 4.07 1.42 -7.12
N PRO A 15 3.87 1.75 -8.40
CA PRO A 15 4.89 1.63 -9.42
C PRO A 15 5.93 2.74 -9.30
N CYS A 16 6.65 2.86 -8.18
CA CYS A 16 7.65 3.90 -7.96
C CYS A 16 8.96 3.32 -7.41
N ALA A 17 10.06 4.04 -7.65
CA ALA A 17 11.40 3.55 -7.31
C ALA A 17 11.61 3.36 -5.80
N ASN A 18 11.01 4.25 -4.97
CA ASN A 18 11.15 4.17 -3.52
C ASN A 18 10.42 2.95 -2.93
N ALA A 19 9.25 2.64 -3.48
CA ALA A 19 8.47 1.50 -3.02
C ALA A 19 9.11 0.17 -3.41
N LEU A 20 9.62 0.06 -4.64
CA LEU A 20 10.41 -1.08 -5.08
C LEU A 20 11.68 -1.28 -4.22
N ARG A 21 12.38 -0.18 -3.89
CA ARG A 21 13.57 -0.21 -3.02
C ARG A 21 13.24 -0.79 -1.65
N THR A 22 12.10 -0.40 -1.06
CA THR A 22 11.68 -0.91 0.26
C THR A 22 11.50 -2.42 0.24
N VAL A 23 10.86 -2.97 -0.80
CA VAL A 23 10.71 -4.42 -0.97
C VAL A 23 12.07 -5.09 -1.13
N LYS A 24 12.91 -4.57 -2.03
CA LYS A 24 14.27 -5.11 -2.26
C LYS A 24 15.10 -5.15 -0.98
N THR A 25 15.10 -4.07 -0.21
CA THR A 25 15.85 -3.98 1.05
C THR A 25 15.39 -5.07 2.02
N ARG A 26 14.08 -5.29 2.15
CA ARG A 26 13.55 -6.37 3.01
C ARG A 26 13.89 -7.76 2.47
N LEU A 27 13.81 -7.98 1.16
CA LEU A 27 14.23 -9.26 0.55
C LEU A 27 15.71 -9.55 0.79
N SER A 28 16.57 -8.55 0.67
CA SER A 28 18.02 -8.70 0.88
C SER A 28 18.36 -9.16 2.31
N THR A 29 17.50 -8.86 3.29
CA THR A 29 17.66 -9.38 4.66
C THR A 29 17.21 -10.83 4.83
N VAL A 30 16.28 -11.30 4.00
CA VAL A 30 15.73 -12.67 4.07
C VAL A 30 16.53 -13.63 3.18
N LEU A 31 17.09 -13.13 2.10
CA LEU A 31 17.89 -13.88 1.13
C LEU A 31 19.30 -13.27 1.03
N PRO A 32 20.08 -13.24 2.13
CA PRO A 32 21.36 -12.53 2.17
C PRO A 32 22.45 -13.16 1.28
N HIS A 33 22.28 -14.43 0.90
CA HIS A 33 23.19 -15.14 0.00
C HIS A 33 22.97 -14.81 -1.49
N ILE A 34 21.85 -14.17 -1.83
CA ILE A 34 21.56 -13.77 -3.21
C ILE A 34 22.11 -12.37 -3.45
N SER A 35 22.86 -12.21 -4.53
CA SER A 35 23.46 -10.90 -4.86
C SER A 35 22.38 -9.83 -5.07
N SER A 36 22.70 -8.60 -4.68
CA SER A 36 21.78 -7.46 -4.80
C SER A 36 21.34 -7.20 -6.26
N SER A 37 22.21 -7.43 -7.24
CA SER A 37 21.89 -7.30 -8.66
C SER A 37 20.92 -8.40 -9.11
N HIS A 38 21.17 -9.67 -8.74
CA HIS A 38 20.29 -10.79 -9.08
C HIS A 38 18.92 -10.67 -8.41
N LEU A 39 18.84 -10.21 -7.16
CA LEU A 39 17.55 -9.90 -6.50
C LEU A 39 16.76 -8.82 -7.24
N THR A 40 17.45 -7.83 -7.82
CA THR A 40 16.79 -6.77 -8.58
C THR A 40 16.21 -7.29 -9.89
N GLU A 41 16.98 -8.12 -10.60
CA GLU A 41 16.53 -8.80 -11.82
C GLU A 41 15.39 -9.80 -11.54
N ALA A 42 15.46 -10.53 -10.43
CA ALA A 42 14.39 -11.43 -9.99
C ALA A 42 13.11 -10.67 -9.63
N LEU A 43 13.22 -9.52 -8.95
CA LEU A 43 12.09 -8.63 -8.70
C LEU A 43 11.46 -8.14 -10.01
N ALA A 44 12.28 -7.72 -10.98
CA ALA A 44 11.78 -7.30 -12.29
C ALA A 44 11.02 -8.42 -13.01
N SER A 45 11.59 -9.63 -13.04
CA SER A 45 10.92 -10.80 -13.61
C SER A 45 9.62 -11.13 -12.90
N SER A 46 9.60 -11.05 -11.56
CA SER A 46 8.41 -11.31 -10.77
C SER A 46 7.28 -10.32 -11.02
N ALA A 47 7.59 -9.09 -11.44
CA ALA A 47 6.64 -8.08 -11.91
C ALA A 47 6.30 -8.19 -13.41
N GLY A 48 6.81 -9.21 -14.11
CA GLY A 48 6.55 -9.47 -15.52
C GLY A 48 7.50 -8.78 -16.51
N PHE A 49 8.57 -8.14 -16.04
CA PHE A 49 9.54 -7.47 -16.89
C PHE A 49 10.72 -8.40 -17.21
N ARG A 50 11.27 -8.30 -18.43
CA ARG A 50 12.43 -9.11 -18.83
C ARG A 50 13.74 -8.65 -18.17
N THR A 51 13.84 -7.37 -17.81
CA THR A 51 15.04 -6.77 -17.22
C THR A 51 14.67 -5.72 -16.18
N ASN A 52 15.56 -5.43 -15.24
CA ASN A 52 15.39 -4.32 -14.31
C ASN A 52 15.33 -2.96 -15.03
N ALA A 53 16.05 -2.79 -16.15
CA ALA A 53 15.99 -1.56 -16.93
C ALA A 53 14.56 -1.31 -17.46
N ALA A 54 13.88 -2.35 -17.97
CA ALA A 54 12.50 -2.25 -18.43
C ALA A 54 11.53 -1.95 -17.28
N LEU A 55 11.71 -2.59 -16.12
CA LEU A 55 10.94 -2.25 -14.91
C LEU A 55 11.13 -0.78 -14.52
N ARG A 56 12.37 -0.28 -14.50
CA ARG A 56 12.65 1.12 -14.13
C ARG A 56 11.99 2.11 -15.08
N ALA A 57 11.96 1.81 -16.37
CA ALA A 57 11.30 2.65 -17.37
C ALA A 57 9.77 2.67 -17.23
N SER A 58 9.17 1.68 -16.56
CA SER A 58 7.72 1.61 -16.31
C SER A 58 7.29 2.25 -15.00
N LEU A 59 8.22 2.79 -14.21
CA LEU A 59 7.88 3.41 -12.93
C LEU A 59 7.28 4.80 -13.15
N TRP A 60 6.26 5.11 -12.37
CA TRP A 60 5.69 6.42 -12.21
C TRP A 60 6.70 7.39 -11.59
N GLU A 61 6.64 8.64 -12.07
CA GLU A 61 7.42 9.77 -11.60
C GLU A 61 6.50 10.99 -11.35
N PRO A 62 6.86 11.88 -10.41
CA PRO A 62 6.10 13.11 -10.16
C PRO A 62 5.81 13.91 -11.42
N GLY A 63 4.58 14.41 -11.55
CA GLY A 63 4.11 15.17 -12.72
C GLY A 63 3.51 14.32 -13.84
N LYS A 64 3.53 12.99 -13.74
CA LYS A 64 2.75 12.09 -14.61
C LYS A 64 1.41 11.75 -13.97
N ASP A 65 0.40 11.49 -14.79
CA ASP A 65 -0.89 10.98 -14.33
C ASP A 65 -0.71 9.62 -13.63
N PRO A 66 -0.99 9.50 -12.31
CA PRO A 66 -0.87 8.24 -11.57
C PRO A 66 -1.73 7.11 -12.13
N ALA A 67 -2.91 7.41 -12.67
CA ALA A 67 -3.86 6.41 -13.16
C ALA A 67 -3.37 5.69 -14.42
N SER A 68 -2.43 6.30 -15.16
CA SER A 68 -1.80 5.72 -16.34
C SER A 68 -0.74 4.64 -16.02
N PHE A 69 -0.45 4.39 -14.74
CA PHE A 69 0.57 3.44 -14.28
C PHE A 69 -0.05 2.39 -13.36
N PRO A 70 -0.06 1.09 -13.73
CA PRO A 70 -0.62 0.06 -12.88
C PRO A 70 0.29 -0.25 -11.67
N ALA A 71 -0.30 -0.75 -10.59
CA ALA A 71 0.45 -1.30 -9.47
C ALA A 71 1.38 -2.44 -9.95
N LEU A 72 2.56 -2.57 -9.34
CA LEU A 72 3.43 -3.72 -9.55
C LEU A 72 2.89 -4.90 -8.76
N GLU A 73 2.80 -6.04 -9.42
CA GLU A 73 2.29 -7.30 -8.87
C GLU A 73 3.39 -8.35 -8.89
N PHE A 74 3.75 -8.89 -7.73
CA PHE A 74 4.88 -9.81 -7.64
C PHE A 74 4.43 -11.27 -7.62
N HIS A 75 4.90 -12.03 -8.60
CA HIS A 75 4.60 -13.45 -8.77
C HIS A 75 5.77 -14.35 -8.37
N ASP A 76 5.51 -15.27 -7.44
CA ASP A 76 6.50 -16.21 -6.90
C ASP A 76 7.16 -17.08 -7.96
N GLY A 77 6.37 -17.63 -8.89
CA GLY A 77 6.89 -18.52 -9.95
C GLY A 77 7.95 -17.84 -10.80
N LYS A 78 7.66 -16.62 -11.28
CA LYS A 78 8.60 -15.81 -12.08
C LYS A 78 9.83 -15.38 -11.28
N PHE A 79 9.65 -15.04 -10.00
CA PHE A 79 10.75 -14.71 -9.09
C PHE A 79 11.73 -15.89 -8.96
N LEU A 80 11.22 -17.07 -8.61
CA LEU A 80 12.01 -18.27 -8.40
C LEU A 80 12.66 -18.76 -9.71
N GLU A 81 11.93 -18.72 -10.81
CA GLU A 81 12.48 -19.06 -12.13
C GLU A 81 13.67 -18.16 -12.49
N ARG A 82 13.55 -16.84 -12.26
CA ARG A 82 14.64 -15.91 -12.53
C ARG A 82 15.84 -16.12 -11.62
N LEU A 83 15.64 -16.52 -10.37
CA LEU A 83 16.73 -16.86 -9.46
C LEU A 83 17.48 -18.12 -9.91
N ARG A 84 16.77 -19.16 -10.39
CA ARG A 84 17.40 -20.36 -10.95
C ARG A 84 18.26 -20.07 -12.18
N GLN A 85 17.87 -19.10 -13.01
CA GLN A 85 18.68 -18.64 -14.15
C GLN A 85 20.02 -18.00 -13.74
N PHE A 86 20.18 -17.63 -12.47
CA PHE A 86 21.42 -17.15 -11.88
C PHE A 86 22.07 -18.20 -10.96
N ASP A 87 21.77 -19.48 -11.17
CA ASP A 87 22.30 -20.64 -10.44
C ASP A 87 21.94 -20.67 -8.94
N TYR A 88 20.87 -19.97 -8.53
CA TYR A 88 20.30 -20.12 -7.19
C TYR A 88 19.22 -21.21 -7.18
N GLU A 89 19.64 -22.46 -7.09
CA GLU A 89 18.73 -23.60 -6.96
C GLU A 89 18.13 -23.72 -5.55
N ASP A 90 18.92 -23.38 -4.53
CA ASP A 90 18.48 -23.34 -3.13
C ASP A 90 18.10 -21.90 -2.71
N THR A 91 16.81 -21.62 -2.82
CA THR A 91 16.21 -20.41 -2.24
C THR A 91 15.75 -20.62 -0.78
N GLY A 92 16.10 -21.75 -0.19
CA GLY A 92 15.58 -22.21 1.10
C GLY A 92 14.07 -22.41 1.07
N GLU A 93 13.44 -22.26 2.23
CA GLU A 93 11.99 -22.21 2.36
C GLU A 93 11.45 -20.82 1.99
N TRP A 94 11.61 -20.37 0.73
CA TRP A 94 10.98 -19.11 0.29
C TRP A 94 9.48 -19.16 0.60
N PRO A 95 8.97 -18.30 1.51
CA PRO A 95 7.61 -18.47 2.04
C PRO A 95 6.51 -18.03 1.06
N GLY A 96 6.89 -17.45 -0.08
CA GLY A 96 5.99 -16.78 -1.01
C GLY A 96 5.80 -15.30 -0.67
N PHE A 97 5.58 -14.44 -1.67
CA PHE A 97 5.40 -13.00 -1.48
C PHE A 97 4.27 -12.66 -0.51
N SER A 98 3.15 -13.38 -0.55
CA SER A 98 2.05 -13.22 0.42
C SER A 98 2.53 -13.36 1.87
N ARG A 99 3.17 -14.49 2.18
CA ARG A 99 3.57 -14.82 3.55
C ARG A 99 4.74 -13.95 3.99
N PHE A 100 5.68 -13.66 3.08
CA PHE A 100 6.72 -12.66 3.29
C PHE A 100 6.12 -11.31 3.67
N ALA A 101 5.15 -10.81 2.90
CA ALA A 101 4.52 -9.52 3.16
C ALA A 101 3.79 -9.49 4.51
N LYS A 102 3.04 -10.55 4.84
CA LYS A 102 2.40 -10.72 6.15
C LYS A 102 3.42 -10.67 7.29
N GLN A 103 4.55 -11.34 7.17
CA GLN A 103 5.59 -11.37 8.20
C GLN A 103 6.33 -10.04 8.36
N LYS A 104 6.44 -9.25 7.29
CA LYS A 104 7.28 -8.03 7.29
C LYS A 104 6.53 -6.74 7.55
N TRP A 105 5.25 -6.65 7.19
CA TRP A 105 4.52 -5.38 7.20
C TRP A 105 3.16 -5.42 7.88
N ILE A 106 2.74 -6.56 8.42
CA ILE A 106 1.41 -6.68 9.01
C ILE A 106 1.51 -6.86 10.53
N GLY A 107 0.87 -5.94 11.25
CA GLY A 107 0.73 -6.00 12.70
C GLY A 107 -0.05 -7.24 13.19
N THR A 108 0.21 -7.66 14.43
CA THR A 108 -0.34 -8.92 14.99
C THR A 108 -1.83 -8.86 15.32
N MET A 109 -2.44 -7.66 15.26
CA MET A 109 -3.87 -7.46 15.52
C MET A 109 -4.77 -7.83 14.32
N TYR A 110 -4.22 -7.91 13.11
CA TYR A 110 -4.98 -8.16 11.87
C TYR A 110 -5.25 -9.65 11.65
N ARG A 111 -6.15 -10.22 12.47
CA ARG A 111 -6.40 -11.68 12.51
C ARG A 111 -7.59 -12.17 11.69
N SER A 112 -8.40 -11.26 11.14
CA SER A 112 -9.57 -11.59 10.32
C SER A 112 -9.46 -10.99 8.92
N GLU A 113 -10.15 -11.58 7.95
CA GLU A 113 -10.22 -11.01 6.59
C GLU A 113 -10.77 -9.58 6.58
N ARG A 114 -11.73 -9.29 7.46
CA ARG A 114 -12.30 -7.94 7.60
C ARG A 114 -11.26 -6.96 8.12
N ALA A 115 -10.48 -7.33 9.13
CA ALA A 115 -9.38 -6.51 9.65
C ALA A 115 -8.27 -6.30 8.60
N MET A 116 -7.92 -7.36 7.86
CA MET A 116 -7.00 -7.28 6.73
C MET A 116 -7.50 -6.35 5.62
N CYS A 117 -8.79 -6.39 5.30
CA CYS A 117 -9.41 -5.51 4.32
C CYS A 117 -9.28 -4.03 4.74
N ALA A 118 -9.60 -3.71 5.99
CA ALA A 118 -9.45 -2.36 6.54
C ALA A 118 -8.01 -1.86 6.43
N ARG A 119 -7.05 -2.67 6.89
CA ARG A 119 -5.61 -2.37 6.83
C ARG A 119 -5.12 -2.15 5.41
N ASN A 120 -5.46 -3.05 4.50
CA ASN A 120 -4.96 -3.02 3.14
C ASN A 120 -5.46 -1.78 2.38
N LEU A 121 -6.73 -1.41 2.56
CA LEU A 121 -7.29 -0.18 1.97
C LEU A 121 -6.55 1.06 2.47
N LEU A 122 -6.40 1.23 3.79
CA LEU A 122 -5.71 2.38 4.37
C LEU A 122 -4.24 2.43 3.99
N THR A 123 -3.54 1.30 4.09
CA THR A 123 -2.12 1.21 3.73
C THR A 123 -1.91 1.56 2.26
N ALA A 124 -2.75 1.06 1.36
CA ALA A 124 -2.71 1.38 -0.06
C ALA A 124 -2.94 2.87 -0.34
N ALA A 125 -3.90 3.50 0.34
CA ALA A 125 -4.15 4.93 0.21
C ALA A 125 -2.94 5.75 0.71
N ILE A 126 -2.41 5.41 1.89
CA ILE A 126 -1.28 6.13 2.49
C ILE A 126 -0.03 6.03 1.62
N ILE A 127 0.36 4.83 1.21
CA ILE A 127 1.54 4.63 0.37
C ILE A 127 1.38 5.31 -1.00
N SER A 128 0.16 5.36 -1.55
CA SER A 128 -0.13 6.06 -2.81
C SER A 128 0.02 7.57 -2.63
N GLY A 129 -0.50 8.15 -1.55
CA GLY A 129 -0.37 9.57 -1.25
C GLY A 129 1.08 10.01 -0.99
N LEU A 130 1.84 9.19 -0.24
CA LEU A 130 3.29 9.39 -0.05
C LEU A 130 4.05 9.32 -1.37
N THR A 131 3.73 8.33 -2.22
CA THR A 131 4.34 8.16 -3.54
C THR A 131 4.06 9.36 -4.44
N GLN A 132 2.81 9.84 -4.46
CA GLN A 132 2.40 11.01 -5.22
C GLN A 132 2.90 12.33 -4.64
N ARG A 133 3.62 12.30 -3.51
CA ARG A 133 4.11 13.47 -2.77
C ARG A 133 2.97 14.45 -2.46
N LEU A 134 1.80 13.95 -2.11
CA LEU A 134 0.68 14.76 -1.62
C LEU A 134 0.90 15.14 -0.16
N PHE A 135 1.51 14.25 0.60
CA PHE A 135 1.95 14.49 1.97
C PHE A 135 3.20 13.69 2.25
N GLY A 136 3.89 14.06 3.33
CA GLY A 136 5.01 13.33 3.90
C GLY A 136 4.67 12.78 5.28
N LEU A 137 5.67 12.22 5.94
CA LEU A 137 5.55 11.56 7.24
C LEU A 137 5.88 12.49 8.41
N GLY A 138 6.33 13.72 8.15
CA GLY A 138 6.46 14.77 9.16
C GLY A 138 5.13 15.50 9.39
N ALA A 139 4.91 15.99 10.61
CA ALA A 139 3.65 16.60 11.06
C ALA A 139 3.14 17.79 10.20
N LYS A 140 4.04 18.50 9.51
CA LYS A 140 3.72 19.67 8.67
C LYS A 140 3.91 19.41 7.18
N GLU A 141 4.20 18.16 6.81
CA GLU A 141 4.48 17.80 5.42
C GLU A 141 3.18 17.58 4.65
N ASN A 142 2.47 18.67 4.37
CA ASN A 142 1.29 18.68 3.51
C ASN A 142 1.67 19.42 2.22
N PHE A 143 1.58 18.73 1.08
CA PHE A 143 2.09 19.21 -0.20
C PHE A 143 1.00 19.33 -1.26
N TRP A 144 -0.24 18.97 -0.95
CA TRP A 144 -1.35 19.07 -1.90
C TRP A 144 -1.75 20.54 -2.13
N PRO A 145 -2.28 20.89 -3.31
CA PRO A 145 -2.79 22.23 -3.57
C PRO A 145 -3.88 22.63 -2.57
N GLY A 146 -3.74 23.79 -1.93
CA GLY A 146 -4.69 24.25 -0.90
C GLY A 146 -4.45 23.69 0.50
N ALA A 147 -3.31 23.03 0.73
CA ALA A 147 -2.87 22.54 2.04
C ALA A 147 -2.51 23.64 3.06
N ASP A 148 -2.55 24.92 2.67
CA ASP A 148 -2.19 26.03 3.54
C ASP A 148 -2.98 25.99 4.85
N ILE A 149 -2.26 26.13 5.96
CA ILE A 149 -2.84 26.10 7.29
C ILE A 149 -3.70 27.35 7.47
N ASP A 150 -4.97 27.14 7.85
CA ASP A 150 -5.81 28.18 8.39
C ASP A 150 -5.32 28.54 9.81
N ASN A 151 -4.75 29.74 9.94
CA ASN A 151 -4.23 30.27 11.21
C ASN A 151 -5.27 30.31 12.34
N ARG A 152 -6.57 30.24 12.05
CA ARG A 152 -7.64 30.24 13.05
C ARG A 152 -7.93 28.85 13.61
N THR A 153 -7.78 27.81 12.80
CA THR A 153 -8.15 26.43 13.16
C THR A 153 -6.94 25.50 13.31
N GLY A 154 -5.78 25.89 12.79
CA GLY A 154 -4.58 25.05 12.77
C GLY A 154 -4.68 23.87 11.79
N ARG A 155 -5.67 23.87 10.89
CA ARG A 155 -5.93 22.82 9.89
C ARG A 155 -5.73 23.34 8.48
N SER A 156 -5.47 22.47 7.52
CA SER A 156 -5.58 22.81 6.10
C SER A 156 -6.97 23.35 5.77
N LYS A 157 -7.05 24.37 4.90
CA LYS A 157 -8.33 24.91 4.41
C LYS A 157 -9.16 23.88 3.66
N THR A 158 -8.51 22.94 2.97
CA THR A 158 -9.18 21.91 2.16
C THR A 158 -8.38 20.61 2.11
N GLY A 159 -9.07 19.47 2.11
CA GLY A 159 -8.50 18.18 1.70
C GLY A 159 -8.45 18.00 0.18
N THR A 160 -7.81 16.93 -0.29
CA THR A 160 -7.71 16.62 -1.73
C THR A 160 -8.07 15.17 -2.04
N PHE A 161 -8.64 14.93 -3.22
CA PHE A 161 -8.78 13.58 -3.78
C PHE A 161 -7.52 13.15 -4.52
N PHE A 162 -7.27 11.85 -4.58
CA PHE A 162 -6.14 11.28 -5.31
C PHE A 162 -6.33 9.80 -5.68
N HIS A 163 -5.60 9.37 -6.71
CA HIS A 163 -5.61 7.99 -7.19
C HIS A 163 -4.95 7.05 -6.17
N VAL A 164 -5.47 5.84 -6.02
CA VAL A 164 -4.84 4.80 -5.20
C VAL A 164 -4.46 3.62 -6.07
N TRP A 165 -3.18 3.25 -6.05
CA TRP A 165 -2.73 2.03 -6.71
C TRP A 165 -3.21 0.82 -5.91
N MET A 166 -3.99 -0.02 -6.58
CA MET A 166 -4.49 -1.31 -6.10
C MET A 166 -4.22 -2.37 -7.18
N PRO A 167 -4.10 -3.66 -6.81
CA PRO A 167 -3.87 -4.72 -7.77
C PRO A 167 -5.06 -4.94 -8.69
N GLU A 168 -4.81 -5.64 -9.80
CA GLU A 168 -5.79 -6.17 -10.74
C GLU A 168 -6.77 -5.09 -11.27
N GLY A 169 -6.25 -3.87 -11.42
CA GLY A 169 -7.00 -2.72 -11.94
C GLY A 169 -8.19 -2.32 -11.07
N VAL A 170 -8.20 -2.63 -9.77
CA VAL A 170 -9.30 -2.21 -8.88
C VAL A 170 -9.35 -0.67 -8.84
N PRO A 171 -10.40 -0.04 -9.41
CA PRO A 171 -10.50 1.40 -9.46
C PRO A 171 -10.67 1.93 -8.04
N THR A 172 -9.74 2.78 -7.60
CA THR A 172 -9.68 3.21 -6.21
C THR A 172 -9.34 4.69 -6.13
N LEU A 173 -10.13 5.42 -5.36
CA LEU A 173 -9.95 6.83 -5.05
C LEU A 173 -9.76 6.98 -3.54
N ALA A 174 -8.92 7.93 -3.14
CA ALA A 174 -8.82 8.35 -1.76
C ALA A 174 -8.98 9.85 -1.62
N TRP A 175 -9.28 10.26 -0.41
CA TRP A 175 -9.29 11.65 0.03
C TRP A 175 -8.45 11.78 1.28
N VAL A 176 -7.66 12.84 1.35
CA VAL A 176 -6.83 13.18 2.51
C VAL A 176 -7.09 14.60 2.96
N ASP A 177 -7.06 14.79 4.27
CA ASP A 177 -7.29 16.05 4.97
C ASP A 177 -6.34 16.15 6.16
N ASP A 178 -6.00 17.37 6.53
CA ASP A 178 -5.26 17.67 7.74
C ASP A 178 -6.21 17.82 8.93
N ASN A 179 -6.17 16.86 9.85
CA ASN A 179 -7.01 16.86 11.05
C ASN A 179 -6.49 17.86 12.10
N GLY A 180 -5.33 18.48 11.86
CA GLY A 180 -4.56 19.25 12.82
C GLY A 180 -3.67 18.35 13.68
N MET A 181 -2.87 18.96 14.55
CA MET A 181 -1.98 18.26 15.49
C MET A 181 -0.96 17.27 14.88
N GLY A 182 -0.75 17.33 13.56
CA GLY A 182 0.13 16.40 12.84
C GLY A 182 -0.57 15.16 12.29
N GLU A 183 -1.88 15.03 12.48
CA GLU A 183 -2.67 13.89 12.02
C GLU A 183 -3.28 14.14 10.64
N LEU A 184 -3.35 13.09 9.82
CA LEU A 184 -4.13 13.11 8.58
C LEU A 184 -5.37 12.23 8.71
N THR A 185 -6.52 12.75 8.27
CA THR A 185 -7.69 11.91 8.01
C THR A 185 -7.57 11.33 6.60
N VAL A 186 -7.60 10.00 6.48
CA VAL A 186 -7.54 9.31 5.18
C VAL A 186 -8.82 8.52 4.95
N LYS A 187 -9.46 8.76 3.81
CA LYS A 187 -10.66 8.05 3.36
C LYS A 187 -10.36 7.39 2.03
N VAL A 188 -10.82 6.16 1.83
CA VAL A 188 -10.56 5.41 0.60
C VAL A 188 -11.79 4.63 0.18
N ALA A 189 -12.03 4.56 -1.13
CA ALA A 189 -13.13 3.82 -1.73
C ALA A 189 -12.66 3.03 -2.97
N CYS A 190 -12.91 1.73 -2.98
CA CYS A 190 -12.81 0.89 -4.18
C CYS A 190 -14.15 0.86 -4.92
N TRP A 191 -14.09 0.87 -6.25
CA TRP A 191 -15.24 1.06 -7.14
C TRP A 191 -16.08 2.26 -6.70
N PRO A 192 -15.48 3.47 -6.74
CA PRO A 192 -16.17 4.67 -6.31
C PRO A 192 -17.39 4.91 -7.20
N LYS A 193 -18.50 5.32 -6.58
CA LYS A 193 -19.76 5.58 -7.31
C LYS A 193 -19.80 6.98 -7.92
N ASP A 194 -19.15 7.94 -7.24
CA ASP A 194 -19.02 9.33 -7.64
C ASP A 194 -17.56 9.78 -7.45
N ASP A 195 -17.27 11.02 -7.82
CA ASP A 195 -16.00 11.70 -7.58
C ASP A 195 -15.81 12.15 -6.11
N ARG A 196 -16.63 11.62 -5.19
CA ARG A 196 -16.65 12.00 -3.77
C ARG A 196 -16.74 10.79 -2.85
N ILE A 197 -16.08 10.89 -1.70
CA ILE A 197 -16.21 9.94 -0.59
C ILE A 197 -16.97 10.64 0.53
N ARG A 198 -18.10 10.07 0.98
CA ARG A 198 -18.91 10.65 2.05
C ARG A 198 -18.14 10.72 3.36
N TYR A 199 -18.52 11.66 4.23
CA TYR A 199 -17.84 11.89 5.50
C TYR A 199 -17.71 10.61 6.35
N SER A 200 -18.78 9.81 6.42
CA SER A 200 -18.84 8.53 7.12
C SER A 200 -18.43 7.32 6.26
N GLY A 201 -18.01 7.54 5.01
CA GLY A 201 -17.72 6.46 4.06
C GLY A 201 -18.99 5.70 3.66
N GLY A 202 -18.95 4.37 3.67
CA GLY A 202 -20.11 3.51 3.45
C GLY A 202 -20.38 3.16 1.98
N PHE A 203 -21.39 2.31 1.75
CA PHE A 203 -21.70 1.78 0.41
C PHE A 203 -22.19 2.82 -0.60
N GLU A 204 -22.48 4.03 -0.16
CA GLU A 204 -22.75 5.16 -1.04
C GLU A 204 -21.49 5.70 -1.69
N SER A 205 -20.32 5.51 -1.06
CA SER A 205 -19.03 5.98 -1.61
C SER A 205 -18.34 4.92 -2.47
N GLY A 206 -18.67 3.63 -2.31
CA GLY A 206 -18.09 2.55 -3.10
C GLY A 206 -18.44 1.16 -2.57
N GLU A 207 -17.90 0.12 -3.21
CA GLU A 207 -18.17 -1.28 -2.86
C GLU A 207 -17.33 -1.76 -1.66
N ALA A 208 -16.21 -1.08 -1.42
CA ALA A 208 -15.44 -1.18 -0.19
C ALA A 208 -14.89 0.20 0.17
N THR A 209 -15.03 0.61 1.42
CA THR A 209 -14.59 1.91 1.92
C THR A 209 -13.93 1.76 3.26
N ALA A 210 -12.88 2.53 3.50
CA ALA A 210 -12.28 2.61 4.82
C ALA A 210 -11.91 4.05 5.18
N ILE A 211 -12.01 4.37 6.46
CA ILE A 211 -11.64 5.66 7.03
C ILE A 211 -10.73 5.38 8.22
N GLY A 212 -9.64 6.12 8.33
CA GLY A 212 -8.75 6.07 9.47
C GLY A 212 -7.85 7.28 9.53
N TRP A 213 -6.98 7.30 10.52
CA TRP A 213 -6.08 8.42 10.78
C TRP A 213 -4.63 7.97 10.71
N LEU A 214 -3.79 8.81 10.11
CA LEU A 214 -2.34 8.65 10.10
C LEU A 214 -1.74 9.70 11.04
N GLU A 215 -1.23 9.25 12.18
CA GLU A 215 -0.48 10.09 13.10
C GLU A 215 0.95 10.25 12.60
N ARG A 216 1.50 11.47 12.61
CA ARG A 216 2.83 11.77 12.06
C ARG A 216 3.76 12.51 13.00
N ALA A 217 3.27 13.08 14.09
CA ALA A 217 4.10 13.87 15.00
C ALA A 217 4.91 12.98 15.95
N ASN A 218 4.29 11.93 16.51
CA ASN A 218 4.84 11.20 17.64
C ASN A 218 5.36 9.79 17.29
N GLY A 219 4.95 9.20 16.16
CA GLY A 219 5.64 8.00 15.69
C GLY A 219 5.13 7.36 14.40
N THR A 220 4.42 8.12 13.57
CA THR A 220 4.25 7.76 12.16
C THR A 220 3.53 6.41 11.98
N TRP A 221 2.25 6.36 12.36
CA TRP A 221 1.46 5.13 12.36
C TRP A 221 0.00 5.36 11.97
N ILE A 222 -0.65 4.33 11.43
CA ILE A 222 -2.11 4.29 11.36
C ILE A 222 -2.64 4.17 12.78
N MET A 223 -3.47 5.11 13.23
CA MET A 223 -4.12 5.10 14.54
C MET A 223 -5.20 4.01 14.54
N ASN A 224 -4.74 2.81 14.84
CA ASN A 224 -5.56 1.63 14.98
C ASN A 224 -4.91 0.79 16.07
N ASP A 225 -5.60 0.68 17.19
CA ASP A 225 -5.17 -0.12 18.33
C ASP A 225 -6.16 -1.27 18.56
N HIS A 226 -5.93 -2.07 19.61
CA HIS A 226 -6.81 -3.21 19.91
C HIS A 226 -8.29 -2.82 20.18
N ARG A 227 -8.59 -1.54 20.38
CA ARG A 227 -9.95 -0.99 20.58
C ARG A 227 -10.60 -0.55 19.26
N GLY A 228 -9.82 -0.39 18.19
CA GLY A 228 -10.29 -0.02 16.85
C GLY A 228 -9.56 1.21 16.30
N GLY A 229 -10.14 1.83 15.27
CA GLY A 229 -9.61 3.05 14.63
C GLY A 229 -9.64 3.08 13.12
N ILE A 230 -10.10 1.99 12.49
CA ILE A 230 -10.44 2.00 11.07
C ILE A 230 -11.92 1.65 10.91
N ASP A 231 -12.71 2.61 10.44
CA ASP A 231 -14.09 2.38 10.05
C ASP A 231 -14.11 1.73 8.67
N LEU A 232 -14.75 0.56 8.56
CA LEU A 232 -14.79 -0.23 7.33
C LEU A 232 -16.24 -0.54 6.94
N ALA A 233 -16.60 -0.26 5.68
CA ALA A 233 -17.75 -0.85 5.02
C ALA A 233 -17.26 -1.62 3.79
N VAL A 234 -17.58 -2.91 3.69
CA VAL A 234 -17.13 -3.76 2.57
C VAL A 234 -18.18 -4.80 2.23
N ARG A 235 -18.41 -5.00 0.93
CA ARG A 235 -19.29 -6.09 0.48
C ARG A 235 -18.59 -7.43 0.60
N ARG A 236 -19.34 -8.45 1.02
CA ARG A 236 -18.83 -9.81 1.20
C ARG A 236 -18.18 -10.37 -0.08
N THR A 237 -18.71 -10.00 -1.24
CA THR A 237 -18.21 -10.43 -2.56
C THR A 237 -16.80 -9.94 -2.89
N VAL A 238 -16.37 -8.80 -2.34
CA VAL A 238 -15.05 -8.21 -2.62
C VAL A 238 -14.07 -8.30 -1.43
N GLN A 239 -14.56 -8.62 -0.23
CA GLN A 239 -13.77 -8.67 1.00
C GLN A 239 -12.53 -9.57 0.87
N GLY A 240 -12.70 -10.81 0.41
CA GLY A 240 -11.60 -11.76 0.28
C GLY A 240 -10.52 -11.29 -0.69
N ARG A 241 -10.91 -10.62 -1.78
CA ARG A 241 -9.99 -10.04 -2.77
C ARG A 241 -9.14 -8.93 -2.15
N ILE A 242 -9.76 -7.98 -1.45
CA ILE A 242 -9.05 -6.85 -0.82
C ILE A 242 -8.19 -7.33 0.36
N ALA A 243 -8.66 -8.31 1.14
CA ALA A 243 -7.89 -8.90 2.25
C ALA A 243 -6.57 -9.56 1.79
N ARG A 244 -6.51 -10.01 0.52
CA ARG A 244 -5.31 -10.61 -0.10
C ARG A 244 -4.39 -9.59 -0.77
N ALA A 245 -4.86 -8.38 -1.04
CA ALA A 245 -4.09 -7.31 -1.64
C ALA A 245 -3.20 -6.65 -0.58
N ILE A 246 -1.97 -7.14 -0.37
CA ILE A 246 -1.08 -6.60 0.67
C ILE A 246 -0.13 -5.59 0.04
N SER A 247 -0.14 -4.36 0.55
CA SER A 247 0.88 -3.33 0.29
C SER A 247 1.88 -3.22 1.44
N PRO A 248 3.14 -2.84 1.17
CA PRO A 248 4.12 -2.60 2.21
C PRO A 248 3.82 -1.31 2.97
N THR A 249 4.24 -1.24 4.23
CA THR A 249 4.32 0.05 4.94
C THR A 249 5.70 0.66 4.69
N ILE A 250 5.74 1.90 4.17
CA ILE A 250 6.99 2.58 3.81
C ILE A 250 7.19 3.74 4.77
N GLY A 251 8.01 3.52 5.80
CA GLY A 251 8.34 4.54 6.80
C GLY A 251 7.26 4.76 7.86
N PHE A 252 6.13 4.06 7.80
CA PHE A 252 5.07 4.10 8.82
C PHE A 252 4.74 2.71 9.35
N GLN A 253 4.06 2.65 10.50
CA GLN A 253 3.52 1.41 11.07
C GLN A 253 2.03 1.29 10.73
N ASP A 254 1.53 0.07 10.51
CA ASP A 254 0.11 -0.14 10.22
C ASP A 254 -0.78 -0.15 11.47
N GLN A 255 -0.24 0.10 12.66
CA GLN A 255 -0.98 0.17 13.91
C GLN A 255 -0.26 1.07 14.92
N GLY A 256 -1.01 1.66 15.85
CA GLY A 256 -0.52 2.52 16.90
C GLY A 256 -1.64 3.21 17.68
N ALA A 257 -1.27 3.84 18.79
CA ALA A 257 -2.22 4.42 19.73
C ALA A 257 -2.92 5.67 19.18
N PHE A 258 -4.10 5.98 19.73
CA PHE A 258 -4.69 7.30 19.58
C PHE A 258 -3.93 8.32 20.43
N ILE A 259 -3.83 9.54 19.90
CA ILE A 259 -3.27 10.69 20.60
C ILE A 259 -4.44 11.63 20.86
N PHE A 260 -4.57 12.08 22.11
CA PHE A 260 -5.64 12.94 22.59
C PHE A 260 -5.03 14.20 23.21
#